data_AF-A0A8T3C9K8-F1
#
_entry.id   AF-A0A8T3C9K8-F1
#
_cell.length_a   1.000
_cell.length_b   1.000
_cell.length_c   1.000
_cell.angle_alpha   90.00
_cell.angle_beta   90.00
_cell.angle_gamma   90.00
#
_symmetry.space_group_name_H-M   'P 1'
#
loop_
_entity.id
_entity.type
_entity.pdbx_description
1 polymer ?
#
loop_
_entity_poly.entity_id
_entity_poly.type
_entity_poly.pdbx_seq_one_letter_code
_entity_poly.pdbx_strand_id
1 'polypeptide(L)'
;MTFQIESEEAIKKKGRTVAMVVCWLLGNGSLIAWNSMLTIEDYYVKLFPRYHPTRVLTIVYQPFAFVTVAILAYNEAKLNTRIRNLFGYTLFFISTVLVIILDLATSGRGGIGTFIGICVLSAAFGIADAHVQGGMIGDLALMQPEFIQSFTAGLAASGALTSALRLITKAAFEHKHDGLRKGAMLFFAIASFLELLCVLLYAYVFPKLSIVRYYRAKAASEGSKTVSADLAAAGVEVKNEQLAEEDPKRMELLTMKQLLMKNWDYALDSYLIYVLTLSIFPGFLSEDTGNHALGSWYVLVLMTMYNVFDLIGRYTPLIKCICIESRKGLMIAILSRFLFIPAFYFTAKKGGQGWMIMLTSVLGLTNGHLTVCVLTTAPKGYKGPEANALGNLLVAFLLGGIFSGVTLDWLWLIGKGW
;
A
#
# COMPACT_ATOMS: atom_id res chain seq x y z
N MET A 1 13.69 -9.91 -38.56
CA MET A 1 14.30 -8.77 -37.84
C MET A 1 15.32 -9.35 -36.88
N THR A 2 16.60 -9.21 -37.21
CA THR A 2 17.74 -9.74 -36.47
C THR A 2 17.79 -9.06 -35.10
N PHE A 3 17.58 -9.82 -34.02
CA PHE A 3 17.87 -9.37 -32.66
C PHE A 3 19.37 -9.06 -32.60
N GLN A 4 19.74 -7.79 -32.71
CA GLN A 4 21.01 -7.36 -32.13
C GLN A 4 20.94 -7.76 -30.66
N ILE A 5 21.96 -8.49 -30.20
CA ILE A 5 22.14 -8.85 -28.81
C ILE A 5 22.45 -7.53 -28.07
N GLU A 6 21.41 -6.74 -27.76
CA GLU A 6 21.52 -5.69 -26.75
C GLU A 6 22.01 -6.41 -25.49
N SER A 7 23.14 -5.96 -24.93
CA SER A 7 23.65 -6.54 -23.70
C SER A 7 22.57 -6.46 -22.61
N GLU A 8 22.52 -7.46 -21.72
CA GLU A 8 21.56 -7.49 -20.61
C GLU A 8 21.55 -6.17 -19.82
N GLU A 9 22.73 -5.54 -19.72
CA GLU A 9 22.92 -4.25 -19.07
C GLU A 9 22.31 -3.07 -19.84
N ALA A 10 22.33 -3.09 -21.18
CA ALA A 10 21.68 -2.09 -22.01
C ALA A 10 20.15 -2.18 -21.91
N ILE A 11 19.59 -3.40 -21.90
CA ILE A 11 18.15 -3.64 -21.70
C ILE A 11 17.70 -3.17 -20.32
N LYS A 12 18.53 -3.44 -19.28
CA LYS A 12 18.29 -2.98 -17.91
C LYS A 12 18.36 -1.46 -17.72
N LYS A 13 19.03 -0.72 -18.61
CA LYS A 13 19.07 0.75 -18.58
C LYS A 13 17.92 1.36 -19.40
N LYS A 14 17.51 0.71 -20.49
CA LYS A 14 16.46 1.18 -21.39
C LYS A 14 15.08 1.09 -20.74
N GLY A 15 14.42 2.24 -20.58
CA GLY A 15 13.07 2.32 -20.02
C GLY A 15 12.98 2.21 -18.48
N ARG A 16 14.12 2.14 -17.78
CA ARG A 16 14.17 2.06 -16.31
C ARG A 16 13.45 3.23 -15.63
N THR A 17 13.78 4.46 -16.02
CA THR A 17 13.16 5.67 -15.43
C THR A 17 11.66 5.70 -15.67
N VAL A 18 11.21 5.33 -16.86
CA VAL A 18 9.78 5.24 -17.20
C VAL A 18 9.10 4.16 -16.35
N ALA A 19 9.72 2.99 -16.19
CA ALA A 19 9.20 1.93 -15.32
C ALA A 19 9.07 2.40 -13.87
N MET A 20 10.05 3.13 -13.34
CA MET A 20 9.96 3.72 -11.99
C MET A 20 8.79 4.70 -11.89
N VAL A 21 8.65 5.65 -12.82
CA VAL A 21 7.53 6.60 -12.80
C VAL A 21 6.18 5.88 -12.87
N VAL A 22 6.05 4.86 -13.73
CA VAL A 22 4.84 4.05 -13.81
C VAL A 22 4.58 3.28 -12.51
N CYS A 23 5.60 2.64 -11.93
CA CYS A 23 5.48 1.98 -10.62
C CYS A 23 5.02 2.94 -9.53
N TRP A 24 5.55 4.17 -9.49
CA TRP A 24 5.14 5.19 -8.54
C TRP A 24 3.68 5.58 -8.69
N LEU A 25 3.21 5.81 -9.94
CA LEU A 25 1.80 6.12 -10.22
C LEU A 25 0.88 4.95 -9.84
N LEU A 26 1.28 3.72 -10.19
CA LEU A 26 0.56 2.49 -9.85
C LEU A 26 0.47 2.28 -8.33
N GLY A 27 1.54 2.56 -7.59
CA GLY A 27 1.54 2.55 -6.13
C GLY A 27 0.60 3.61 -5.56
N ASN A 28 0.62 4.82 -6.12
CA ASN A 28 -0.28 5.90 -5.72
C ASN A 28 -1.76 5.52 -5.85
N GLY A 29 -2.15 4.99 -7.01
CA GLY A 29 -3.52 4.55 -7.28
C GLY A 29 -3.97 3.34 -6.45
N SER A 30 -3.08 2.67 -5.72
CA SER A 30 -3.45 1.53 -4.86
C SER A 30 -4.00 1.97 -3.50
N LEU A 31 -3.75 3.22 -3.08
CA LEU A 31 -4.20 3.72 -1.77
C LEU A 31 -4.88 5.08 -1.83
N ILE A 32 -4.86 5.80 -2.96
CA ILE A 32 -5.39 7.16 -3.03
C ILE A 32 -6.89 7.25 -2.71
N ALA A 33 -7.73 6.30 -3.14
CA ALA A 33 -9.14 6.32 -2.78
C ALA A 33 -9.38 6.03 -1.29
N TRP A 34 -8.69 5.04 -0.74
CA TRP A 34 -8.75 4.73 0.68
C TRP A 34 -8.28 5.91 1.54
N ASN A 35 -7.13 6.49 1.20
CA ASN A 35 -6.61 7.68 1.87
C ASN A 35 -7.53 8.89 1.69
N SER A 36 -8.17 9.04 0.53
CA SER A 36 -9.18 10.09 0.33
C SER A 36 -10.35 9.92 1.28
N MET A 37 -10.87 8.69 1.41
CA MET A 37 -11.97 8.36 2.32
C MET A 37 -11.61 8.62 3.79
N LEU A 38 -10.42 8.23 4.25
CA LEU A 38 -9.96 8.52 5.62
C LEU A 38 -9.74 10.02 5.86
N THR A 39 -9.19 10.74 4.88
CA THR A 39 -8.76 12.12 5.07
C THR A 39 -9.94 13.11 5.15
N ILE A 40 -11.10 12.76 4.61
CA ILE A 40 -12.34 13.56 4.69
C ILE A 40 -13.22 13.17 5.88
N GLU A 41 -12.62 12.65 6.95
CA GLU A 41 -13.28 12.21 8.18
C GLU A 41 -14.34 13.19 8.69
N ASP A 42 -14.06 14.49 8.71
CA ASP A 42 -14.98 15.49 9.22
C ASP A 42 -16.25 15.65 8.37
N TYR A 43 -16.19 15.35 7.07
CA TYR A 43 -17.40 15.21 6.25
C TYR A 43 -18.24 14.01 6.71
N TYR A 44 -17.60 12.86 6.93
CA TYR A 44 -18.30 11.66 7.38
C TYR A 44 -18.81 11.76 8.82
N VAL A 45 -18.08 12.40 9.74
CA VAL A 45 -18.54 12.64 11.13
C VAL A 45 -19.77 13.55 11.14
N LYS A 46 -19.80 14.57 10.27
CA LYS A 46 -21.01 15.40 10.08
C LYS A 46 -22.19 14.60 9.53
N LEU A 47 -21.93 13.66 8.62
CA LEU A 47 -22.95 12.85 7.96
C LEU A 47 -23.47 11.70 8.86
N PHE A 48 -22.60 11.15 9.70
CA PHE A 48 -22.78 9.92 10.47
C PHE A 48 -22.34 10.10 11.94
N PRO A 49 -22.93 11.04 12.71
CA PRO A 49 -22.44 11.40 14.05
C PRO A 49 -22.55 10.26 15.08
N ARG A 50 -23.33 9.21 14.81
CA ARG A 50 -23.55 8.07 15.72
C ARG A 50 -22.73 6.82 15.41
N TYR A 51 -21.89 6.83 14.36
CA TYR A 51 -21.33 5.61 13.79
C TYR A 51 -19.80 5.55 13.73
N HIS A 52 -19.07 6.53 14.30
CA HIS A 52 -17.60 6.58 14.32
C HIS A 52 -16.96 6.15 12.98
N PRO A 53 -17.24 6.86 11.88
CA PRO A 53 -16.96 6.40 10.52
C PRO A 53 -15.49 6.02 10.30
N THR A 54 -14.53 6.76 10.86
CA THR A 54 -13.09 6.49 10.70
C THR A 54 -12.70 5.10 11.20
N ARG A 55 -13.24 4.70 12.36
CA ARG A 55 -12.97 3.38 12.95
C ARG A 55 -13.73 2.27 12.24
N VAL A 56 -15.02 2.49 11.96
CA VAL A 56 -15.86 1.46 11.31
C VAL A 56 -15.43 1.21 9.87
N LEU A 57 -15.06 2.24 9.10
CA LEU A 57 -14.62 2.03 7.73
C LEU A 57 -13.31 1.25 7.70
N THR A 58 -12.40 1.49 8.63
CA THR A 58 -11.13 0.77 8.74
C THR A 58 -11.36 -0.69 9.15
N ILE A 59 -12.26 -0.94 10.12
CA ILE A 59 -12.60 -2.32 10.53
C ILE A 59 -13.35 -3.10 9.45
N VAL A 60 -14.05 -2.42 8.53
CA VAL A 60 -14.69 -3.05 7.38
C VAL A 60 -13.70 -3.31 6.25
N TYR A 61 -12.81 -2.36 5.95
CA TYR A 61 -11.78 -2.52 4.91
C TYR A 61 -10.85 -3.72 5.19
N GLN A 62 -10.37 -3.82 6.42
CA GLN A 62 -9.20 -4.60 6.75
C GLN A 62 -9.38 -6.14 6.73
N PRO A 63 -10.50 -6.71 7.22
CA PRO A 63 -10.78 -8.14 7.09
C PRO A 63 -10.85 -8.58 5.62
N PHE A 64 -11.51 -7.78 4.77
CA PHE A 64 -11.62 -8.09 3.35
C PHE A 64 -10.27 -8.03 2.65
N ALA A 65 -9.43 -7.03 2.98
CA ALA A 65 -8.06 -6.98 2.48
C ALA A 65 -7.24 -8.21 2.93
N PHE A 66 -7.24 -8.52 4.22
CA PHE A 66 -6.45 -9.61 4.78
C PHE A 66 -6.88 -11.00 4.27
N VAL A 67 -8.18 -11.31 4.31
CA VAL A 67 -8.70 -12.60 3.85
C VAL A 67 -8.45 -12.76 2.35
N THR A 68 -8.68 -11.71 1.55
CA THR A 68 -8.44 -11.76 0.11
C THR A 68 -6.97 -11.99 -0.19
N VAL A 69 -6.04 -11.26 0.43
CA VAL A 69 -4.62 -11.45 0.15
C VAL A 69 -4.12 -12.83 0.62
N ALA A 70 -4.64 -13.35 1.73
CA ALA A 70 -4.27 -14.68 2.21
C ALA A 70 -4.69 -15.78 1.21
N ILE A 71 -5.90 -15.68 0.65
CA ILE A 71 -6.38 -16.60 -0.40
C ILE A 71 -5.54 -16.47 -1.67
N LEU A 72 -5.25 -15.24 -2.09
CA LEU A 72 -4.46 -14.98 -3.30
C LEU A 72 -3.00 -15.42 -3.15
N ALA A 73 -2.38 -15.20 -2.00
CA ALA A 73 -1.00 -15.62 -1.71
C ALA A 73 -0.89 -17.15 -1.63
N TYR A 74 -1.88 -17.83 -1.06
CA TYR A 74 -1.92 -19.30 -1.02
C TYR A 74 -2.04 -19.92 -2.42
N ASN A 75 -2.80 -19.29 -3.32
CA ASN A 75 -3.04 -19.76 -4.68
C ASN A 75 -2.13 -19.11 -5.74
N GLU A 76 -1.14 -18.32 -5.32
CA GLU A 76 -0.37 -17.40 -6.18
C GLU A 76 0.16 -18.06 -7.45
N ALA A 77 0.76 -19.25 -7.34
CA ALA A 77 1.38 -19.95 -8.46
C ALA A 77 0.40 -20.31 -9.61
N LYS A 78 -0.91 -20.31 -9.33
CA LYS A 78 -1.98 -20.59 -10.32
C LYS A 78 -2.64 -19.32 -10.86
N LEU A 79 -2.38 -18.17 -10.25
CA LEU A 79 -3.05 -16.92 -10.58
C LEU A 79 -2.36 -16.21 -11.73
N ASN A 80 -3.17 -15.55 -12.54
CA ASN A 80 -2.68 -14.67 -13.58
C ASN A 80 -2.49 -13.25 -13.00
N THR A 81 -1.24 -12.78 -12.94
CA THR A 81 -0.90 -11.47 -12.36
C THR A 81 -1.60 -10.34 -13.10
N ARG A 82 -1.72 -10.41 -14.42
CA ARG A 82 -2.40 -9.41 -15.24
C ARG A 82 -3.86 -9.25 -14.86
N ILE A 83 -4.60 -10.36 -14.83
CA ILE A 83 -6.04 -10.35 -14.52
C ILE A 83 -6.26 -9.85 -13.11
N ARG A 84 -5.44 -10.32 -12.16
CA ARG A 84 -5.50 -9.90 -10.76
C ARG A 84 -5.32 -8.38 -10.60
N ASN A 85 -4.27 -7.81 -11.16
CA ASN A 85 -3.97 -6.38 -11.03
C ASN A 85 -4.99 -5.51 -11.78
N LEU A 86 -5.41 -5.91 -12.98
CA LEU A 86 -6.45 -5.19 -13.73
C LEU A 86 -7.79 -5.22 -12.99
N PHE A 87 -8.18 -6.36 -12.42
CA PHE A 87 -9.38 -6.46 -11.60
C PHE A 87 -9.30 -5.50 -10.41
N GLY A 88 -8.19 -5.50 -9.67
CA GLY A 88 -7.99 -4.63 -8.52
C GLY A 88 -8.07 -3.13 -8.87
N TYR A 89 -7.30 -2.67 -9.87
CA TYR A 89 -7.36 -1.26 -10.30
C TYR A 89 -8.72 -0.85 -10.87
N THR A 90 -9.40 -1.75 -11.58
CA THR A 90 -10.75 -1.47 -12.10
C THR A 90 -11.76 -1.39 -10.96
N LEU A 91 -11.65 -2.27 -9.95
CA LEU A 91 -12.50 -2.25 -8.77
C LEU A 91 -12.30 -0.98 -7.94
N PHE A 92 -11.06 -0.52 -7.78
CA PHE A 92 -10.75 0.80 -7.21
C PHE A 92 -11.51 1.91 -7.94
N PHE A 93 -11.28 2.03 -9.26
CA PHE A 93 -11.93 3.05 -10.09
C PHE A 93 -13.45 3.04 -9.98
N ILE A 94 -14.08 1.87 -10.16
CA ILE A 94 -15.53 1.73 -10.10
C ILE A 94 -16.04 2.09 -8.70
N SER A 95 -15.39 1.61 -7.65
CA SER A 95 -15.81 1.86 -6.27
C SER A 95 -15.72 3.34 -5.91
N THR A 96 -14.67 4.04 -6.34
CA THR A 96 -14.52 5.49 -6.12
C THR A 96 -15.59 6.28 -6.87
N VAL A 97 -15.90 5.92 -8.12
CA VAL A 97 -17.02 6.53 -8.86
C VAL A 97 -18.35 6.26 -8.16
N LEU A 98 -18.55 5.05 -7.61
CA LEU A 98 -19.75 4.72 -6.85
C LEU A 98 -19.87 5.52 -5.54
N VAL A 99 -18.76 5.91 -4.89
CA VAL A 99 -18.83 6.84 -3.74
C VAL A 99 -19.43 8.19 -4.17
N ILE A 100 -18.98 8.73 -5.29
CA ILE A 100 -19.51 9.98 -5.88
C ILE A 100 -20.99 9.82 -6.21
N ILE A 101 -21.36 8.72 -6.88
CA ILE A 101 -22.76 8.45 -7.26
C ILE A 101 -23.64 8.30 -6.01
N LEU A 102 -23.17 7.61 -4.97
CA LEU A 102 -23.91 7.43 -3.73
C LEU A 102 -24.15 8.78 -3.03
N ASP A 103 -23.14 9.65 -2.98
CA ASP A 103 -23.28 11.01 -2.44
C ASP A 103 -24.31 11.83 -3.23
N LEU A 104 -24.25 11.78 -4.56
CA LEU A 104 -25.19 12.50 -5.43
C LEU A 104 -26.62 11.96 -5.29
N ALA A 105 -26.80 10.64 -5.32
CA ALA A 105 -28.09 9.97 -5.21
C ALA A 105 -28.78 10.24 -3.87
N THR A 106 -27.98 10.36 -2.79
CA THR A 106 -28.49 10.69 -1.46
C THR A 106 -28.56 12.20 -1.22
N SER A 107 -28.15 13.03 -2.18
CA SER A 107 -28.02 14.48 -2.04
C SER A 107 -27.16 14.89 -0.83
N GLY A 108 -26.14 14.08 -0.50
CA GLY A 108 -25.30 14.28 0.69
C GLY A 108 -26.08 14.11 2.00
N ARG A 109 -27.19 13.37 1.99
CA ARG A 109 -27.94 13.03 3.20
C ARG A 109 -27.35 11.78 3.81
N GLY A 110 -27.13 11.85 5.12
CA GLY A 110 -26.67 10.71 5.90
C GLY A 110 -27.78 9.69 6.13
N GLY A 111 -27.62 8.91 7.19
CA GLY A 111 -28.55 7.84 7.56
C GLY A 111 -27.98 6.45 7.31
N ILE A 112 -28.68 5.45 7.82
CA ILE A 112 -28.16 4.08 7.89
C ILE A 112 -27.93 3.46 6.50
N GLY A 113 -28.79 3.75 5.52
CA GLY A 113 -28.63 3.26 4.15
C GLY A 113 -27.36 3.80 3.47
N THR A 114 -27.12 5.11 3.55
CA THR A 114 -25.91 5.74 3.02
C THR A 114 -24.66 5.21 3.73
N PHE A 115 -24.72 5.04 5.05
CA PHE A 115 -23.61 4.49 5.83
C PHE A 115 -23.26 3.06 5.42
N ILE A 116 -24.26 2.18 5.30
CA ILE A 116 -24.08 0.81 4.80
C ILE A 116 -23.47 0.82 3.40
N GLY A 117 -23.94 1.70 2.50
CA GLY A 117 -23.38 1.86 1.17
C GLY A 117 -21.89 2.21 1.19
N ILE A 118 -21.49 3.17 2.02
CA ILE A 118 -20.08 3.55 2.21
C ILE A 118 -19.26 2.40 2.81
N CYS A 119 -19.81 1.62 3.75
CA CYS A 119 -19.15 0.42 4.27
C CYS A 119 -18.93 -0.66 3.20
N VAL A 120 -19.91 -0.92 2.33
CA VAL A 120 -19.77 -1.86 1.21
C VAL A 120 -18.66 -1.40 0.26
N LEU A 121 -18.59 -0.11 -0.05
CA LEU A 121 -17.53 0.46 -0.88
C LEU A 121 -16.16 0.39 -0.19
N SER A 122 -16.10 0.57 1.13
CA SER A 122 -14.88 0.34 1.93
C SER A 122 -14.39 -1.12 1.84
N ALA A 123 -15.31 -2.10 1.93
CA ALA A 123 -14.97 -3.50 1.74
C ALA A 123 -14.45 -3.78 0.32
N ALA A 124 -15.05 -3.15 -0.70
CA ALA A 124 -14.59 -3.25 -2.08
C ALA A 124 -13.17 -2.70 -2.27
N PHE A 125 -12.83 -1.58 -1.61
CA PHE A 125 -11.45 -1.07 -1.58
C PHE A 125 -10.48 -2.05 -0.92
N GLY A 126 -10.87 -2.72 0.17
CA GLY A 126 -10.04 -3.75 0.79
C GLY A 126 -9.75 -4.92 -0.15
N ILE A 127 -10.76 -5.39 -0.88
CA ILE A 127 -10.60 -6.42 -1.92
C ILE A 127 -9.65 -5.92 -3.03
N ALA A 128 -9.85 -4.69 -3.51
CA ALA A 128 -9.04 -4.09 -4.56
C ALA A 128 -7.56 -3.97 -4.16
N ASP A 129 -7.28 -3.50 -2.94
CA ASP A 129 -5.93 -3.36 -2.37
C ASP A 129 -5.22 -4.72 -2.30
N ALA A 130 -5.89 -5.74 -1.78
CA ALA A 130 -5.32 -7.08 -1.70
C ALA A 130 -4.93 -7.66 -3.08
N HIS A 131 -5.72 -7.36 -4.11
CA HIS A 131 -5.41 -7.76 -5.48
C HIS A 131 -4.17 -7.02 -5.99
N VAL A 132 -4.17 -5.69 -5.92
CA VAL A 132 -3.12 -4.85 -6.49
C VAL A 132 -1.81 -4.94 -5.70
N GLN A 133 -1.85 -4.72 -4.38
CA GLN A 133 -0.65 -4.61 -3.56
C GLN A 133 0.14 -5.92 -3.56
N GLY A 134 -0.54 -7.06 -3.38
CA GLY A 134 0.13 -8.36 -3.44
C GLY A 134 0.59 -8.73 -4.85
N GLY A 135 -0.22 -8.43 -5.88
CA GLY A 135 0.11 -8.74 -7.27
C GLY A 135 1.28 -7.93 -7.81
N MET A 136 1.32 -6.63 -7.50
CA MET A 136 2.39 -5.71 -7.90
C MET A 136 3.68 -5.98 -7.12
N ILE A 137 3.63 -6.09 -5.78
CA ILE A 137 4.86 -6.37 -5.00
C ILE A 137 5.45 -7.73 -5.39
N GLY A 138 4.61 -8.73 -5.62
CA GLY A 138 5.04 -10.03 -6.13
C GLY A 138 5.72 -9.92 -7.50
N ASP A 139 5.08 -9.31 -8.50
CA ASP A 139 5.65 -9.15 -9.84
C ASP A 139 6.98 -8.39 -9.81
N LEU A 140 7.04 -7.32 -9.01
CA LEU A 140 8.22 -6.48 -8.87
C LEU A 140 9.37 -7.13 -8.07
N ALA A 141 9.09 -8.18 -7.29
CA ALA A 141 10.07 -8.83 -6.42
C ALA A 141 11.26 -9.47 -7.16
N LEU A 142 11.05 -9.93 -8.40
CA LEU A 142 12.12 -10.46 -9.26
C LEU A 142 12.91 -9.35 -9.98
N MET A 143 12.34 -8.14 -10.06
CA MET A 143 12.89 -7.06 -10.86
C MET A 143 14.00 -6.31 -10.11
N GLN A 144 14.21 -5.04 -10.46
CA GLN A 144 15.13 -4.17 -9.75
C GLN A 144 14.49 -3.69 -8.44
N PRO A 145 15.21 -3.69 -7.30
CA PRO A 145 14.70 -3.19 -6.01
C PRO A 145 14.09 -1.79 -6.08
N GLU A 146 14.61 -0.95 -6.98
CA GLU A 146 14.14 0.40 -7.23
C GLU A 146 12.68 0.45 -7.70
N PHE A 147 12.15 -0.63 -8.31
CA PHE A 147 10.75 -0.69 -8.71
C PHE A 147 9.82 -0.94 -7.53
N ILE A 148 10.16 -1.87 -6.63
CA ILE A 148 9.44 -2.07 -5.36
C ILE A 148 9.49 -0.79 -4.55
N GLN A 149 10.67 -0.17 -4.45
CA GLN A 149 10.83 1.08 -3.73
C GLN A 149 9.98 2.20 -4.35
N SER A 150 9.97 2.31 -5.68
CA SER A 150 9.19 3.34 -6.36
C SER A 150 7.67 3.13 -6.20
N PHE A 151 7.20 1.88 -6.30
CA PHE A 151 5.82 1.50 -6.04
C PHE A 151 5.41 1.80 -4.60
N THR A 152 6.23 1.40 -3.63
CA THR A 152 5.97 1.67 -2.22
C THR A 152 6.05 3.17 -1.87
N ALA A 153 6.95 3.93 -2.50
CA ALA A 153 6.95 5.38 -2.39
C ALA A 153 5.67 6.01 -2.99
N GLY A 154 5.13 5.42 -4.07
CA GLY A 154 3.81 5.76 -4.59
C GLY A 154 2.69 5.57 -3.58
N LEU A 155 2.67 4.43 -2.88
CA LEU A 155 1.73 4.13 -1.79
C LEU A 155 1.76 5.24 -0.72
N ALA A 156 2.94 5.62 -0.22
CA ALA A 156 3.06 6.72 0.76
C ALA A 156 2.67 8.09 0.20
N ALA A 157 3.05 8.36 -1.05
CA ALA A 157 2.73 9.62 -1.70
C ALA A 157 1.22 9.83 -1.79
N SER A 158 0.43 8.77 -1.90
CA SER A 158 -1.03 8.90 -1.90
C SER A 158 -1.54 9.55 -0.61
N GLY A 159 -1.00 9.16 0.56
CA GLY A 159 -1.35 9.77 1.84
C GLY A 159 -0.88 11.22 1.96
N ALA A 160 0.35 11.50 1.50
CA ALA A 160 0.88 12.87 1.53
C ALA A 160 0.09 13.82 0.61
N LEU A 161 -0.29 13.35 -0.58
CA LEU A 161 -1.10 14.10 -1.53
C LEU A 161 -2.52 14.35 -0.99
N THR A 162 -3.17 13.34 -0.41
CA THR A 162 -4.51 13.54 0.18
C THR A 162 -4.45 14.48 1.38
N SER A 163 -3.44 14.36 2.24
CA SER A 163 -3.23 15.29 3.35
C SER A 163 -3.00 16.74 2.88
N ALA A 164 -2.14 16.95 1.86
CA ALA A 164 -1.91 18.27 1.28
C ALA A 164 -3.17 18.86 0.65
N LEU A 165 -3.89 18.05 -0.13
CA LEU A 165 -5.18 18.44 -0.71
C LEU A 165 -6.19 18.78 0.39
N ARG A 166 -6.11 18.15 1.56
CA ARG A 166 -7.05 18.38 2.67
C ARG A 166 -6.75 19.67 3.39
N LEU A 167 -5.47 19.96 3.63
CA LEU A 167 -5.03 21.25 4.16
C LEU A 167 -5.49 22.40 3.26
N ILE A 168 -5.29 22.26 1.94
CA ILE A 168 -5.70 23.26 0.95
C ILE A 168 -7.22 23.39 0.90
N THR A 169 -7.96 22.28 0.80
CA THR A 169 -9.43 22.33 0.71
C THR A 169 -10.07 22.82 1.99
N LYS A 170 -9.57 22.43 3.16
CA LYS A 170 -10.04 22.97 4.44
C LYS A 170 -9.84 24.49 4.45
N ALA A 171 -8.64 24.98 4.16
CA ALA A 171 -8.37 26.42 4.10
C ALA A 171 -9.23 27.16 3.05
N ALA A 172 -9.46 26.56 1.88
CA ALA A 172 -10.21 27.19 0.78
C ALA A 172 -11.73 27.14 0.93
N PHE A 173 -12.28 26.16 1.66
CA PHE A 173 -13.71 25.89 1.75
C PHE A 173 -14.31 26.05 3.16
N GLU A 174 -13.52 26.34 4.20
CA GLU A 174 -13.99 26.46 5.61
C GLU A 174 -15.14 27.48 5.76
N HIS A 175 -15.16 28.55 4.97
CA HIS A 175 -16.21 29.59 5.02
C HIS A 175 -17.30 29.47 3.95
N LYS A 176 -17.30 28.40 3.13
CA LYS A 176 -18.28 28.22 2.04
C LYS A 176 -19.43 27.33 2.47
N HIS A 177 -20.64 27.67 2.02
CA HIS A 177 -21.79 26.77 2.16
C HIS A 177 -21.50 25.43 1.47
N ASP A 178 -21.66 24.35 2.23
CA ASP A 178 -21.39 22.97 1.83
C ASP A 178 -19.93 22.68 1.44
N GLY A 179 -18.99 23.42 2.05
CA GLY A 179 -17.56 23.33 1.76
C GLY A 179 -16.95 21.93 1.94
N LEU A 180 -17.37 21.21 2.98
CA LEU A 180 -16.90 19.84 3.25
C LEU A 180 -17.30 18.85 2.15
N ARG A 181 -18.56 18.89 1.71
CA ARG A 181 -19.04 18.03 0.63
C ARG A 181 -18.36 18.35 -0.70
N LYS A 182 -18.24 19.63 -1.05
CA LYS A 182 -17.51 20.05 -2.27
C LYS A 182 -16.06 19.59 -2.23
N GLY A 183 -15.41 19.68 -1.07
CA GLY A 183 -14.08 19.12 -0.83
C GLY A 183 -14.05 17.61 -1.08
N ALA A 184 -14.95 16.85 -0.44
CA ALA A 184 -15.04 15.40 -0.61
C ALA A 184 -15.27 14.97 -2.06
N MET A 185 -16.17 15.65 -2.78
CA MET A 185 -16.45 15.36 -4.19
C MET A 185 -15.24 15.65 -5.08
N LEU A 186 -14.50 16.74 -4.83
CA LEU A 186 -13.26 17.03 -5.55
C LEU A 186 -12.19 15.96 -5.29
N PHE A 187 -12.06 15.51 -4.05
CA PHE A 187 -11.15 14.43 -3.66
C PHE A 187 -11.42 13.15 -4.45
N PHE A 188 -12.66 12.67 -4.41
CA PHE A 188 -13.01 11.43 -5.10
C PHE A 188 -12.92 11.59 -6.62
N ALA A 189 -13.20 12.76 -7.18
CA ALA A 189 -13.00 13.00 -8.61
C ALA A 189 -11.53 12.89 -9.04
N ILE A 190 -10.62 13.47 -8.25
CA ILE A 190 -9.17 13.36 -8.47
C ILE A 190 -8.71 11.91 -8.31
N ALA A 191 -9.18 11.21 -7.26
CA ALA A 191 -8.87 9.81 -7.03
C ALA A 191 -9.36 8.93 -8.20
N SER A 192 -10.60 9.09 -8.66
CA SER A 192 -11.14 8.35 -9.80
C SER A 192 -10.33 8.56 -11.08
N PHE A 193 -9.88 9.80 -11.34
CA PHE A 193 -9.02 10.07 -12.50
C PHE A 193 -7.68 9.33 -12.40
N LEU A 194 -7.04 9.36 -11.23
CA LEU A 194 -5.75 8.69 -11.01
C LEU A 194 -5.88 7.16 -11.04
N GLU A 195 -6.99 6.60 -10.55
CA GLU A 195 -7.27 5.17 -10.63
C GLU A 195 -7.53 4.73 -12.07
N LEU A 196 -8.30 5.49 -12.85
CA LEU A 196 -8.47 5.24 -14.28
C LEU A 196 -7.13 5.28 -15.00
N LEU A 197 -6.28 6.25 -14.69
CA LEU A 197 -4.92 6.32 -15.21
C LEU A 197 -4.12 5.07 -14.84
N CYS A 198 -4.25 4.54 -13.61
CA CYS A 198 -3.58 3.29 -13.21
C CYS A 198 -4.06 2.09 -14.02
N VAL A 199 -5.36 1.96 -14.28
CA VAL A 199 -5.91 0.92 -15.17
C VAL A 199 -5.26 1.01 -16.56
N LEU A 200 -5.22 2.21 -17.16
CA LEU A 200 -4.66 2.42 -18.49
C LEU A 200 -3.15 2.16 -18.52
N LEU A 201 -2.40 2.66 -17.52
CA LEU A 201 -0.96 2.45 -17.40
C LEU A 201 -0.61 0.98 -17.25
N TYR A 202 -1.32 0.24 -16.38
CA TYR A 202 -1.09 -1.19 -16.20
C TYR A 202 -1.50 -2.00 -17.43
N ALA A 203 -2.62 -1.66 -18.07
CA ALA A 203 -3.11 -2.38 -19.24
C ALA A 203 -2.20 -2.22 -20.46
N TYR A 204 -1.75 -0.99 -20.74
CA TYR A 204 -1.17 -0.65 -22.05
C TYR A 204 0.29 -0.22 -22.02
N VAL A 205 0.77 0.35 -20.91
CA VAL A 205 2.14 0.92 -20.84
C VAL A 205 3.09 -0.04 -20.14
N PHE A 206 2.78 -0.42 -18.90
CA PHE A 206 3.63 -1.25 -18.04
C PHE A 206 4.13 -2.55 -18.71
N PRO A 207 3.26 -3.40 -19.33
CA PRO A 207 3.71 -4.64 -19.97
C PRO A 207 4.61 -4.41 -21.19
N LYS A 208 4.55 -3.24 -21.83
CA LYS A 208 5.31 -2.96 -23.06
C LYS A 208 6.73 -2.43 -22.78
N LEU A 209 7.03 -2.04 -21.54
CA LEU A 209 8.35 -1.55 -21.16
C LEU A 209 9.41 -2.64 -21.32
N SER A 210 10.53 -2.32 -21.99
CA SER A 210 11.61 -3.28 -22.31
C SER A 210 12.13 -4.02 -21.07
N ILE A 211 12.40 -3.30 -19.99
CA ILE A 211 12.89 -3.87 -18.73
C ILE A 211 11.85 -4.79 -18.06
N VAL A 212 10.57 -4.42 -18.09
CA VAL A 212 9.47 -5.23 -17.54
C VAL A 212 9.32 -6.52 -18.35
N ARG A 213 9.33 -6.42 -19.70
CA ARG A 213 9.32 -7.58 -20.60
C ARG A 213 10.48 -8.53 -20.33
N TYR A 214 11.68 -7.98 -20.14
CA TYR A 214 12.87 -8.77 -19.81
C TYR A 214 12.67 -9.60 -18.54
N TYR A 215 12.29 -8.96 -17.44
CA TYR A 215 12.11 -9.68 -16.17
C TYR A 215 10.95 -10.69 -16.21
N ARG A 216 9.84 -10.36 -16.88
CA ARG A 216 8.72 -11.29 -17.05
C ARG A 216 9.10 -12.49 -17.93
N ALA A 217 9.88 -12.29 -19.00
CA ALA A 217 10.40 -13.38 -19.82
C ALA A 217 11.36 -14.27 -19.03
N LYS A 218 12.22 -13.67 -18.21
CA LYS A 218 13.09 -14.40 -17.28
C LYS A 218 12.27 -15.24 -16.30
N ALA A 219 11.25 -14.67 -15.65
CA ALA A 219 10.36 -15.40 -14.75
C ALA A 219 9.70 -16.60 -15.43
N ALA A 220 9.24 -16.44 -16.68
CA ALA A 220 8.64 -17.52 -17.45
C ALA A 220 9.65 -18.65 -17.76
N SER A 221 10.88 -18.31 -18.14
CA SER A 221 11.96 -19.31 -18.36
C SER A 221 12.32 -20.10 -17.11
N GLU A 222 12.17 -19.47 -15.93
CA GLU A 222 12.36 -20.09 -14.61
C GLU A 222 11.13 -20.88 -14.13
N GLY A 223 10.08 -21.00 -14.95
CA GLY A 223 8.89 -21.82 -14.69
C GLY A 223 7.67 -21.06 -14.16
N SER A 224 7.68 -19.72 -14.15
CA SER A 224 6.51 -18.94 -13.73
C SER A 224 5.40 -18.97 -14.77
N LYS A 225 4.19 -19.34 -14.34
CA LYS A 225 2.97 -19.29 -15.18
C LYS A 225 2.21 -17.97 -15.05
N THR A 226 2.51 -17.18 -14.01
CA THR A 226 1.72 -16.01 -13.59
C THR A 226 1.81 -14.83 -14.56
N VAL A 227 2.94 -14.73 -15.30
CA VAL A 227 3.29 -13.64 -16.23
C VAL A 227 2.90 -13.90 -17.69
N SER A 228 2.29 -15.05 -17.99
CA SER A 228 1.99 -15.50 -19.36
C SER A 228 1.11 -14.52 -20.15
N ALA A 229 -0.01 -14.06 -19.58
CA ALA A 229 -0.89 -13.10 -20.23
C ALA A 229 -0.26 -11.70 -20.38
N ASP A 230 0.65 -11.34 -19.47
CA ASP A 230 1.38 -10.08 -19.54
C ASP A 230 2.39 -10.07 -20.69
N LEU A 231 3.07 -11.20 -20.93
CA LEU A 231 3.95 -11.38 -22.08
C LEU A 231 3.16 -11.36 -23.39
N ALA A 232 2.02 -12.04 -23.44
CA ALA A 232 1.13 -12.01 -24.60
C ALA A 232 0.66 -10.58 -24.91
N ALA A 233 0.24 -9.81 -23.90
CA ALA A 233 -0.15 -8.41 -24.06
C ALA A 233 1.00 -7.49 -24.51
N ALA A 234 2.24 -7.88 -24.24
CA ALA A 234 3.44 -7.21 -24.72
C ALA A 234 3.87 -7.64 -26.14
N GLY A 235 3.13 -8.55 -26.78
CA GLY A 235 3.47 -9.12 -28.07
C GLY A 235 4.68 -10.07 -28.02
N VAL A 236 4.93 -10.73 -26.88
CA VAL A 236 5.93 -11.78 -26.74
C VAL A 236 5.20 -13.12 -26.74
N GLU A 237 5.38 -13.90 -27.80
CA GLU A 237 5.00 -15.31 -27.78
C GLU A 237 6.05 -16.10 -27.00
N VAL A 238 5.61 -16.77 -25.94
CA VAL A 238 6.46 -17.73 -25.22
C VAL A 238 6.58 -18.96 -26.12
N LYS A 239 7.66 -19.03 -26.91
CA LYS A 239 7.95 -20.24 -27.68
C LYS A 239 8.19 -21.39 -26.70
N ASN A 240 7.31 -22.39 -26.74
CA ASN A 240 7.44 -23.64 -25.99
C ASN A 240 8.69 -24.46 -26.38
N GLU A 241 9.45 -24.05 -27.39
CA GLU A 241 10.62 -24.78 -27.92
C GLU A 241 11.84 -24.79 -26.96
N GLN A 242 11.88 -23.96 -25.92
CA GLN A 242 12.91 -24.02 -24.87
C GLN A 242 12.54 -24.92 -23.67
N LEU A 243 11.39 -25.61 -23.72
CA LEU A 243 11.01 -26.63 -22.73
C LEU A 243 11.49 -28.04 -23.11
N ALA A 244 12.23 -28.21 -24.22
CA ALA A 244 12.53 -29.53 -24.81
C ALA A 244 13.98 -30.03 -24.63
N GLU A 245 14.84 -29.33 -23.88
CA GLU A 245 16.10 -29.90 -23.38
C GLU A 245 16.05 -29.92 -21.85
N GLU A 246 15.42 -30.96 -21.32
CA GLU A 246 15.31 -31.21 -19.88
C GLU A 246 16.69 -31.58 -19.30
N ASP A 247 17.38 -30.60 -18.70
CA ASP A 247 18.43 -30.90 -17.71
C ASP A 247 17.76 -31.35 -16.39
N PRO A 248 17.98 -32.59 -15.92
CA PRO A 248 17.43 -33.12 -14.67
C PRO A 248 17.85 -32.33 -13.41
N LYS A 249 18.75 -31.35 -13.53
CA LYS A 249 19.24 -30.50 -12.43
C LYS A 249 18.49 -29.18 -12.23
N ARG A 250 17.21 -29.08 -12.62
CA ARG A 250 16.34 -27.99 -12.11
C ARG A 250 16.28 -28.08 -10.58
N MET A 251 17.14 -27.33 -9.89
CA MET A 251 17.08 -27.05 -8.45
C MET A 251 15.61 -26.90 -8.04
N GLU A 252 15.11 -27.84 -7.23
CA GLU A 252 13.73 -27.92 -6.77
C GLU A 252 13.23 -26.54 -6.33
N LEU A 253 12.13 -26.06 -6.94
CA LEU A 253 11.47 -24.83 -6.51
C LEU A 253 10.98 -25.02 -5.08
N LEU A 254 11.22 -24.02 -4.24
CA LEU A 254 10.74 -24.05 -2.86
C LEU A 254 9.22 -24.01 -2.82
N THR A 255 8.64 -24.89 -2.01
CA THR A 255 7.22 -24.79 -1.65
C THR A 255 6.96 -23.53 -0.83
N MET A 256 5.72 -23.04 -0.83
CA MET A 256 5.36 -21.84 -0.08
C MET A 256 5.65 -21.96 1.43
N LYS A 257 5.51 -23.17 1.99
CA LYS A 257 5.87 -23.48 3.37
C LYS A 257 7.38 -23.35 3.61
N GLN A 258 8.22 -23.90 2.72
CA GLN A 258 9.68 -23.77 2.82
C GLN A 258 10.14 -22.33 2.67
N LEU A 259 9.52 -21.59 1.75
CA LEU A 259 9.80 -20.18 1.53
C LEU A 259 9.46 -19.33 2.76
N LEU A 260 8.31 -19.57 3.40
CA LEU A 260 7.94 -18.94 4.66
C LEU A 260 8.92 -19.30 5.78
N MET A 261 9.28 -20.58 5.95
CA MET A 261 10.22 -20.99 7.01
C MET A 261 11.59 -20.34 6.85
N LYS A 262 12.09 -20.17 5.61
CA LYS A 262 13.38 -19.51 5.34
C LYS A 262 13.37 -17.99 5.51
N ASN A 263 12.21 -17.36 5.46
CA ASN A 263 12.04 -15.90 5.53
C ASN A 263 11.06 -15.49 6.64
N TRP A 264 10.95 -16.31 7.68
CA TRP A 264 10.03 -16.07 8.80
C TRP A 264 10.35 -14.76 9.52
N ASP A 265 11.65 -14.43 9.61
CA ASP A 265 12.14 -13.15 10.11
C ASP A 265 11.57 -11.98 9.31
N TYR A 266 11.69 -11.97 7.98
CA TYR A 266 11.15 -10.89 7.14
C TYR A 266 9.61 -10.80 7.16
N ALA A 267 8.94 -11.96 7.25
CA ALA A 267 7.49 -12.02 7.38
C ALA A 267 7.03 -11.42 8.73
N LEU A 268 7.69 -11.80 9.83
CA LEU A 268 7.44 -11.26 11.15
C LEU A 268 7.79 -9.76 11.22
N ASP A 269 8.90 -9.34 10.62
CA ASP A 269 9.31 -7.94 10.50
C ASP A 269 8.22 -7.10 9.83
N SER A 270 7.72 -7.57 8.67
CA SER A 270 6.63 -6.90 7.94
C SER A 270 5.37 -6.79 8.78
N TYR A 271 5.01 -7.86 9.50
CA TYR A 271 3.86 -7.86 10.40
C TYR A 271 4.04 -6.85 11.54
N LEU A 272 5.16 -6.89 12.27
CA LEU A 272 5.42 -6.07 13.45
C LEU A 272 5.51 -4.57 13.13
N ILE A 273 6.08 -4.21 11.96
CA ILE A 273 6.11 -2.83 11.48
C ILE A 273 4.70 -2.23 11.47
N TYR A 274 3.73 -2.98 10.92
CA TYR A 274 2.38 -2.48 10.73
C TYR A 274 1.48 -2.68 11.95
N VAL A 275 1.69 -3.74 12.75
CA VAL A 275 1.02 -3.89 14.06
C VAL A 275 1.24 -2.66 14.92
N LEU A 276 2.49 -2.25 15.08
CA LEU A 276 2.84 -1.11 15.91
C LEU A 276 2.34 0.20 15.32
N THR A 277 2.52 0.39 14.01
CA THR A 277 2.17 1.66 13.38
C THR A 277 0.67 1.89 13.43
N LEU A 278 -0.12 0.86 13.11
CA LEU A 278 -1.57 0.96 13.00
C LEU A 278 -2.29 0.81 14.34
N SER A 279 -1.58 0.40 15.40
CA SER A 279 -2.08 0.52 16.77
C SER A 279 -1.98 1.93 17.33
N ILE A 280 -1.29 2.86 16.64
CA ILE A 280 -1.12 4.26 17.06
C ILE A 280 -1.75 5.21 16.03
N PHE A 281 -1.51 4.97 14.75
CA PHE A 281 -1.98 5.80 13.64
C PHE A 281 -3.12 5.12 12.89
N PRO A 282 -4.24 5.80 12.57
CA PRO A 282 -4.56 7.19 12.92
C PRO A 282 -5.37 7.34 14.21
N GLY A 283 -6.00 6.28 14.74
CA GLY A 283 -7.07 6.37 15.74
C GLY A 283 -6.66 7.02 17.06
N PHE A 284 -5.57 6.54 17.68
CA PHE A 284 -5.04 7.20 18.88
C PHE A 284 -4.67 8.67 18.64
N LEU A 285 -4.10 9.02 17.48
CA LEU A 285 -3.75 10.40 17.18
C LEU A 285 -4.99 11.31 17.00
N SER A 286 -6.07 10.79 16.43
CA SER A 286 -7.29 11.56 16.15
C SER A 286 -8.18 11.75 17.38
N GLU A 287 -8.30 10.75 18.24
CA GLU A 287 -9.31 10.74 19.30
C GLU A 287 -8.73 10.82 20.72
N ASP A 288 -7.46 10.45 20.92
CA ASP A 288 -6.95 10.12 22.25
C ASP A 288 -5.94 11.11 22.85
N THR A 289 -5.65 12.18 22.14
CA THR A 289 -4.60 13.15 22.50
C THR A 289 -5.11 14.39 23.24
N GLY A 290 -6.43 14.58 23.38
CA GLY A 290 -7.03 15.68 24.14
C GLY A 290 -7.12 17.02 23.37
N ASN A 291 -7.25 18.13 24.12
CA ASN A 291 -7.41 19.48 23.56
C ASN A 291 -6.05 20.14 23.29
N HIS A 292 -5.87 20.69 22.08
CA HIS A 292 -4.62 21.32 21.64
C HIS A 292 -4.85 22.71 21.06
N ALA A 293 -3.81 23.54 21.04
CA ALA A 293 -3.88 24.91 20.51
C ALA A 293 -4.21 24.95 19.02
N LEU A 294 -3.87 23.90 18.26
CA LEU A 294 -4.22 23.74 16.85
C LEU A 294 -5.72 23.43 16.61
N GLY A 295 -6.51 23.15 17.65
CA GLY A 295 -7.95 22.90 17.53
C GLY A 295 -8.27 21.84 16.47
N SER A 296 -9.20 22.15 15.56
CA SER A 296 -9.62 21.25 14.48
C SER A 296 -8.52 20.95 13.45
N TRP A 297 -7.39 21.64 13.47
CA TRP A 297 -6.24 21.41 12.59
C TRP A 297 -5.26 20.39 13.17
N TYR A 298 -5.35 20.07 14.46
CA TYR A 298 -4.37 19.23 15.14
C TYR A 298 -4.23 17.84 14.51
N VAL A 299 -5.35 17.11 14.38
CA VAL A 299 -5.37 15.77 13.79
C VAL A 299 -4.87 15.79 12.34
N LEU A 300 -5.30 16.80 11.58
CA LEU A 300 -4.88 16.99 10.19
C LEU A 300 -3.37 17.20 10.07
N VAL A 301 -2.78 18.00 10.96
CA VAL A 301 -1.32 18.20 11.01
C VAL A 301 -0.62 16.90 11.36
N LEU A 302 -1.07 16.16 12.38
CA LEU A 302 -0.47 14.87 12.73
C LEU A 302 -0.50 13.87 11.57
N MET A 303 -1.66 13.73 10.90
CA MET A 303 -1.79 12.86 9.73
C MET A 303 -0.87 13.28 8.58
N THR A 304 -0.78 14.59 8.33
CA THR A 304 0.13 15.14 7.32
C THR A 304 1.59 14.81 7.65
N MET A 305 1.99 15.02 8.90
CA MET A 305 3.36 14.79 9.34
C MET A 305 3.73 13.31 9.27
N TYR A 306 2.84 12.40 9.66
CA TYR A 306 3.03 10.97 9.46
C TYR A 306 3.23 10.64 7.97
N ASN A 307 2.29 11.06 7.11
CA ASN A 307 2.31 10.70 5.69
C ASN A 307 3.54 11.27 4.94
N VAL A 308 3.92 12.51 5.24
CA VAL A 308 5.11 13.14 4.65
C VAL A 308 6.38 12.41 5.08
N PHE A 309 6.52 12.09 6.36
CA PHE A 309 7.70 11.39 6.84
C PHE A 309 7.71 9.91 6.45
N ASP A 310 6.56 9.25 6.29
CA ASP A 310 6.48 7.91 5.66
C ASP A 310 7.02 7.95 4.23
N LEU A 311 6.59 8.94 3.44
CA LEU A 311 7.11 9.14 2.08
C LEU A 311 8.62 9.38 2.06
N ILE A 312 9.12 10.28 2.91
CA ILE A 312 10.57 10.53 3.05
C ILE A 312 11.28 9.23 3.45
N GLY A 313 10.73 8.51 4.43
CA GLY A 313 11.21 7.23 4.94
C GLY A 313 11.44 6.22 3.82
N ARG A 314 10.52 6.10 2.87
CA ARG A 314 10.65 5.17 1.72
C ARG A 314 11.77 5.53 0.73
N TYR A 315 12.27 6.75 0.75
CA TYR A 315 13.44 7.17 -0.04
C TYR A 315 14.75 7.07 0.73
N THR A 316 14.73 7.03 2.06
CA THR A 316 15.96 6.96 2.85
C THR A 316 16.85 5.74 2.54
N PRO A 317 16.36 4.54 2.17
CA PRO A 317 17.23 3.42 1.78
C PRO A 317 18.07 3.66 0.52
N LEU A 318 17.80 4.71 -0.28
CA LEU A 318 18.71 5.11 -1.37
C LEU A 318 20.08 5.55 -0.85
N ILE A 319 20.13 6.02 0.39
CA ILE A 319 21.35 6.40 1.07
C ILE A 319 21.94 5.12 1.67
N LYS A 320 22.94 4.54 0.98
CA LYS A 320 23.49 3.21 1.31
C LYS A 320 23.98 3.06 2.76
N CYS A 321 24.44 4.13 3.41
CA CYS A 321 24.95 4.07 4.78
C CYS A 321 23.86 3.87 5.84
N ILE A 322 22.60 4.18 5.54
CA ILE A 322 21.46 3.99 6.45
C ILE A 322 20.56 2.83 6.04
N CYS A 323 20.70 2.29 4.83
CA CYS A 323 19.96 1.10 4.39
C CYS A 323 20.32 -0.11 5.25
N ILE A 324 19.33 -0.68 5.93
CA ILE A 324 19.52 -1.85 6.79
C ILE A 324 19.21 -3.12 5.99
N GLU A 325 20.26 -3.79 5.50
CA GLU A 325 20.10 -5.07 4.78
C GLU A 325 20.31 -6.30 5.71
N SER A 326 20.90 -6.09 6.89
CA SER A 326 21.12 -7.16 7.86
C SER A 326 19.80 -7.63 8.48
N ARG A 327 19.48 -8.93 8.34
CA ARG A 327 18.31 -9.58 8.98
C ARG A 327 18.21 -9.29 10.48
N LYS A 328 19.32 -9.43 11.20
CA LYS A 328 19.37 -9.11 12.65
C LYS A 328 19.19 -7.61 12.90
N GLY A 329 19.78 -6.77 12.07
CA GLY A 329 19.64 -5.31 12.17
C GLY A 329 18.20 -4.85 11.99
N LEU A 330 17.49 -5.43 11.02
CA LEU A 330 16.07 -5.18 10.76
C LEU A 330 15.22 -5.57 11.97
N MET A 331 15.35 -6.81 12.44
CA MET A 331 14.61 -7.29 13.61
C MET A 331 14.84 -6.40 14.84
N ILE A 332 16.09 -6.04 15.14
CA ILE A 332 16.43 -5.15 16.27
C ILE A 332 15.78 -3.76 16.07
N ALA A 333 15.91 -3.16 14.89
CA ALA A 333 15.33 -1.87 14.60
C ALA A 333 13.80 -1.89 14.73
N ILE A 334 13.13 -2.93 14.23
CA ILE A 334 11.67 -3.09 14.28
C ILE A 334 11.19 -3.30 15.71
N LEU A 335 11.84 -4.18 16.48
CA LEU A 335 11.51 -4.38 17.89
C LEU A 335 11.74 -3.10 18.72
N SER A 336 12.78 -2.32 18.42
CA SER A 336 13.03 -1.05 19.10
C SER A 336 11.90 -0.04 18.89
N ARG A 337 11.15 -0.11 17.78
CA ARG A 337 10.01 0.79 17.54
C ARG A 337 8.91 0.60 18.58
N PHE A 338 8.79 -0.55 19.26
CA PHE A 338 7.78 -0.73 20.31
C PHE A 338 7.97 0.22 21.51
N LEU A 339 9.14 0.87 21.63
CA LEU A 339 9.35 2.00 22.55
C LEU A 339 8.48 3.22 22.21
N PHE A 340 7.90 3.30 21.01
CA PHE A 340 6.91 4.31 20.67
C PHE A 340 5.66 4.21 21.54
N ILE A 341 5.18 3.02 21.90
CA ILE A 341 3.95 2.87 22.71
C ILE A 341 4.05 3.66 24.03
N PRO A 342 5.05 3.42 24.91
CA PRO A 342 5.20 4.21 26.12
C PRO A 342 5.49 5.69 25.81
N ALA A 343 6.25 6.01 24.75
CA ALA A 343 6.53 7.40 24.38
C ALA A 343 5.26 8.19 24.01
N PHE A 344 4.38 7.62 23.18
CA PHE A 344 3.09 8.21 22.81
C PHE A 344 2.16 8.32 24.02
N TYR A 345 2.09 7.29 24.87
CA TYR A 345 1.31 7.33 26.11
C TYR A 345 1.74 8.46 27.05
N PHE A 346 3.04 8.59 27.32
CA PHE A 346 3.54 9.67 28.18
C PHE A 346 3.37 11.04 27.54
N THR A 347 3.55 11.15 26.23
CA THR A 347 3.38 12.42 25.50
C THR A 347 1.92 12.87 25.50
N ALA A 348 0.96 11.96 25.35
CA ALA A 348 -0.46 12.32 25.44
C ALA A 348 -0.88 12.80 26.84
N LYS A 349 -0.21 12.33 27.91
CA LYS A 349 -0.53 12.73 29.29
C LYS A 349 0.23 13.97 29.78
N LYS A 350 1.47 14.14 29.36
CA LYS A 350 2.41 15.13 29.92
C LYS A 350 3.13 15.97 28.88
N GLY A 351 3.09 15.57 27.62
CA GLY A 351 3.80 16.24 26.52
C GLY A 351 2.95 17.32 25.86
N GLY A 352 3.61 18.30 25.27
CA GLY A 352 2.96 19.30 24.43
C GLY A 352 2.76 18.81 22.99
N GLN A 353 1.89 19.52 22.25
CA GLN A 353 1.59 19.23 20.83
C GLN A 353 2.84 19.06 19.94
N GLY A 354 3.92 19.81 20.18
CA GLY A 354 5.16 19.70 19.41
C GLY A 354 5.86 18.35 19.56
N TRP A 355 5.84 17.76 20.76
CA TRP A 355 6.40 16.43 20.99
C TRP A 355 5.56 15.35 20.31
N MET A 356 4.23 15.50 20.28
CA MET A 356 3.36 14.57 19.55
C MET A 356 3.65 14.63 18.05
N ILE A 357 3.74 15.82 17.48
CA ILE A 357 4.10 16.02 16.06
C ILE A 357 5.45 15.38 15.74
N MET A 358 6.46 15.56 16.60
CA MET A 358 7.78 14.95 16.43
C MET A 358 7.68 13.42 16.46
N LEU A 359 7.04 12.82 17.47
CA LEU A 359 6.89 11.37 17.56
C LEU A 359 6.14 10.79 16.36
N THR A 360 5.07 11.44 15.92
CA THR A 360 4.32 11.04 14.72
C THR A 360 5.18 11.10 13.45
N SER A 361 6.05 12.10 13.34
CA SER A 361 6.99 12.22 12.22
C SER A 361 8.01 11.08 12.23
N VAL A 362 8.60 10.76 13.38
CA VAL A 362 9.56 9.65 13.51
C VAL A 362 8.87 8.29 13.30
N LEU A 363 7.61 8.14 13.75
CA LEU A 363 6.80 6.96 13.48
C LEU A 363 6.64 6.72 11.98
N GLY A 364 6.28 7.76 11.21
CA GLY A 364 6.19 7.71 9.75
C GLY A 364 7.53 7.39 9.10
N LEU A 365 8.59 8.13 9.47
CA LEU A 365 9.94 7.93 8.91
C LEU A 365 10.43 6.49 9.06
N THR A 366 10.31 5.94 10.27
CA THR A 366 10.76 4.58 10.58
C THR A 366 9.87 3.52 9.93
N ASN A 367 8.57 3.79 9.77
CA ASN A 367 7.66 2.91 9.03
C ASN A 367 8.13 2.76 7.58
N GLY A 368 8.22 3.88 6.86
CA GLY A 368 8.58 3.87 5.45
C GLY A 368 9.98 3.30 5.19
N HIS A 369 10.96 3.68 6.03
CA HIS A 369 12.33 3.18 5.91
C HIS A 369 12.40 1.65 6.04
N LEU A 370 11.85 1.09 7.12
CA LEU A 370 11.96 -0.34 7.40
C LEU A 370 11.11 -1.17 6.44
N THR A 371 9.94 -0.69 6.02
CA THR A 371 9.12 -1.35 5.00
C THR A 371 9.90 -1.54 3.71
N VAL A 372 10.56 -0.49 3.22
CA VAL A 372 11.37 -0.59 2.00
C VAL A 372 12.53 -1.54 2.21
N CYS A 373 13.31 -1.40 3.29
CA CYS A 373 14.45 -2.27 3.58
C CYS A 373 14.05 -3.76 3.59
N VAL A 374 12.92 -4.12 4.20
CA VAL A 374 12.41 -5.51 4.20
C VAL A 374 12.00 -5.95 2.78
N LEU A 375 11.14 -5.19 2.11
CA LEU A 375 10.58 -5.59 0.81
C LEU A 375 11.62 -5.62 -0.31
N THR A 376 12.69 -4.82 -0.23
CA THR A 376 13.77 -4.84 -1.23
C THR A 376 14.85 -5.87 -0.93
N THR A 377 15.02 -6.28 0.33
CA THR A 377 16.09 -7.22 0.73
C THR A 377 15.63 -8.66 0.69
N ALA A 378 14.41 -8.95 1.15
CA ALA A 378 13.92 -10.31 1.27
C ALA A 378 13.88 -11.09 -0.06
N PRO A 379 13.48 -10.52 -1.22
CA PRO A 379 13.47 -11.24 -2.49
C PRO A 379 14.83 -11.47 -3.14
N LYS A 380 15.91 -10.85 -2.64
CA LYS A 380 17.24 -10.95 -3.24
C LYS A 380 17.72 -12.42 -3.21
N GLY A 381 18.12 -12.93 -4.38
CA GLY A 381 18.69 -14.28 -4.52
C GLY A 381 17.67 -15.39 -4.78
N TYR A 382 16.38 -15.08 -4.85
CA TYR A 382 15.34 -16.04 -5.24
C TYR A 382 15.09 -16.04 -6.75
N LYS A 383 14.61 -17.17 -7.28
CA LYS A 383 14.13 -17.28 -8.67
C LYS A 383 12.79 -16.55 -8.83
N GLY A 384 12.38 -16.28 -10.06
CA GLY A 384 11.15 -15.57 -10.40
C GLY A 384 9.89 -16.07 -9.71
N PRO A 385 9.54 -17.36 -9.80
CA PRO A 385 8.39 -17.91 -9.08
C PRO A 385 8.49 -17.71 -7.56
N GLU A 386 9.68 -17.91 -6.99
CA GLU A 386 9.92 -17.81 -5.54
C GLU A 386 9.92 -16.36 -5.05
N ALA A 387 10.48 -15.43 -5.83
CA ALA A 387 10.46 -14.01 -5.53
C ALA A 387 9.02 -13.46 -5.58
N ASN A 388 8.24 -13.85 -6.58
CA ASN A 388 6.82 -13.47 -6.69
C ASN A 388 5.99 -14.00 -5.51
N ALA A 389 6.16 -15.28 -5.21
CA ALA A 389 5.60 -15.94 -4.04
C ALA A 389 5.97 -15.22 -2.73
N LEU A 390 7.25 -14.90 -2.54
CA LEU A 390 7.74 -14.21 -1.34
C LEU A 390 7.17 -12.80 -1.23
N GLY A 391 7.11 -12.04 -2.32
CA GLY A 391 6.49 -10.72 -2.33
C GLY A 391 5.02 -10.76 -1.89
N ASN A 392 4.25 -11.73 -2.40
CA ASN A 392 2.86 -11.95 -1.99
C ASN A 392 2.75 -12.33 -0.51
N LEU A 393 3.63 -13.19 -0.03
CA LEU A 393 3.68 -13.62 1.37
C LEU A 393 3.97 -12.43 2.31
N LEU A 394 4.96 -11.60 1.97
CA LEU A 394 5.29 -10.40 2.74
C LEU A 394 4.12 -9.41 2.80
N VAL A 395 3.39 -9.21 1.69
CA VAL A 395 2.18 -8.39 1.70
C VAL A 395 1.06 -9.01 2.53
N ALA A 396 0.92 -10.34 2.55
CA ALA A 396 -0.05 -11.00 3.42
C ALA A 396 0.24 -10.76 4.92
N PHE A 397 1.53 -10.83 5.32
CA PHE A 397 1.95 -10.50 6.69
C PHE A 397 1.83 -9.00 6.99
N LEU A 398 2.10 -8.13 6.02
CA LEU A 398 1.87 -6.69 6.12
C LEU A 398 0.39 -6.40 6.41
N LEU A 399 -0.53 -6.90 5.59
CA LEU A 399 -1.98 -6.69 5.76
C LEU A 399 -2.53 -7.36 7.02
N GLY A 400 -1.95 -8.51 7.42
CA GLY A 400 -2.23 -9.11 8.74
C GLY A 400 -1.76 -8.21 9.89
N GLY A 401 -0.62 -7.55 9.74
CA GLY A 401 -0.10 -6.59 10.71
C GLY A 401 -0.99 -5.36 10.82
N ILE A 402 -1.47 -4.83 9.68
CA ILE A 402 -2.46 -3.74 9.67
C ILE A 402 -3.76 -4.18 10.38
N PHE A 403 -4.27 -5.37 10.10
CA PHE A 403 -5.48 -5.90 10.74
C PHE A 403 -5.35 -5.99 12.27
N SER A 404 -4.27 -6.60 12.74
CA SER A 404 -3.97 -6.68 14.17
C SER A 404 -3.75 -5.30 14.78
N GLY A 405 -3.00 -4.41 14.11
CA GLY A 405 -2.74 -3.05 14.57
C GLY A 405 -4.02 -2.23 14.76
N VAL A 406 -4.90 -2.21 13.75
CA VAL A 406 -6.21 -1.53 13.82
C VAL A 406 -7.07 -2.09 14.95
N THR A 407 -7.00 -3.39 15.22
CA THR A 407 -7.72 -4.00 16.36
C THR A 407 -7.13 -3.54 17.70
N LEU A 408 -5.80 -3.49 17.80
CA LEU A 408 -5.09 -3.04 19.01
C LEU A 408 -5.24 -1.54 19.27
N ASP A 409 -5.51 -0.71 18.26
CA ASP A 409 -5.80 0.72 18.41
C ASP A 409 -6.97 0.96 19.41
N TRP A 410 -7.96 0.07 19.44
CA TRP A 410 -9.07 0.15 20.38
C TRP A 410 -8.64 -0.01 21.85
N LEU A 411 -7.48 -0.60 22.13
CA LEU A 411 -6.99 -0.74 23.51
C LEU A 411 -6.67 0.62 24.14
N TRP A 412 -6.40 1.66 23.35
CA TRP A 412 -6.18 3.02 23.86
C TRP A 412 -7.41 3.66 24.50
N LEU A 413 -8.60 3.13 24.19
CA LEU A 413 -9.87 3.58 24.75
C LEU A 413 -10.16 2.98 26.12
N ILE A 414 -9.48 1.89 26.50
CA ILE A 414 -9.74 1.21 27.76
C ILE A 414 -9.45 2.17 28.92
N GLY A 415 -10.45 2.36 29.79
CA GLY A 415 -10.36 3.25 30.94
C GLY A 415 -10.66 4.73 30.64
N LYS A 416 -10.96 5.08 29.38
CA LYS A 416 -11.59 6.35 29.04
C LYS A 416 -13.09 6.11 29.06
N GLY A 417 -13.79 6.66 30.04
CA GLY A 417 -15.26 6.55 30.12
C GLY A 417 -15.89 7.29 28.94
N TRP A 418 -16.37 6.54 27.96
CA TRP A 418 -17.16 7.04 26.83
C TRP A 418 -18.64 6.80 27.07
#